data_AF-A0A965U762-F1
#
_entry.id   AF-A0A965U762-F1
#
_cell.length_a   1.000
_cell.length_b   1.000
_cell.length_c   1.000
_cell.angle_alpha   90.00
_cell.angle_beta   90.00
_cell.angle_gamma   90.00
#
_symmetry.space_group_name_H-M   'P 1'
#
loop_
_entity.id
_entity.type
_entity.pdbx_description
1 polymer ?
#
loop_
_entity_poly.entity_id
_entity_poly.type
_entity_poly.pdbx_seq_one_letter_code
_entity_poly.pdbx_strand_id
1 'polypeptide(L)'
;MKNVSSLLFALFLSLFLVGCAPSAAPAQPTETEAASPATVTVEKTKGEIISAEDADEYGGADAYACAGDNAASRYYVNPDFFRMKSDGTLTIIEGFKTMQQTTEWSCGNVSALMVLNHFGKADITEYELAVAMGSHTDQDVPDAVPGSANSPG
;
A
#
# COMPACT_ATOMS: atom_id res chain seq x y z
N MET A 1 45.94 -2.45 48.79
CA MET A 1 44.75 -1.75 48.25
C MET A 1 45.22 -0.52 47.49
N LYS A 2 44.59 -0.25 46.33
CA LYS A 2 44.62 1.00 45.53
C LYS A 2 45.73 1.18 44.47
N ASN A 3 45.87 0.27 43.50
CA ASN A 3 46.50 0.63 42.20
C ASN A 3 46.13 -0.28 41.01
N VAL A 4 45.30 -1.31 41.20
CA VAL A 4 44.92 -2.27 40.14
C VAL A 4 43.98 -1.67 39.08
N SER A 5 43.52 -0.43 39.27
CA SER A 5 42.57 0.24 38.37
C SER A 5 43.21 1.02 37.22
N SER A 6 44.54 1.24 37.22
CA SER A 6 45.19 2.09 36.20
C SER A 6 45.80 1.30 35.02
N LEU A 7 45.87 -0.03 35.12
CA LEU A 7 46.49 -0.88 34.10
C LEU A 7 45.48 -1.54 33.15
N LEU A 8 44.20 -1.64 33.55
CA LEU A 8 43.13 -2.14 32.67
C LEU A 8 42.56 -1.08 31.71
N PHE A 9 42.77 0.20 31.97
CA PHE A 9 42.29 1.27 31.09
C PHE A 9 43.25 1.57 29.92
N ALA A 10 44.49 1.09 29.99
CA ALA A 10 45.50 1.27 28.94
C ALA A 10 45.50 0.16 27.87
N LEU A 11 44.78 -0.95 28.08
CA LEU A 11 44.71 -2.06 27.12
C LEU A 11 43.55 -1.92 26.11
N PHE A 12 42.60 -1.00 26.35
CA PHE A 12 41.41 -0.82 25.49
C PHE A 12 41.46 0.39 24.54
N LEU A 13 42.53 1.21 24.57
CA LEU A 13 42.63 2.42 23.75
C LEU A 13 43.63 2.33 22.58
N SER A 14 44.27 1.17 22.36
CA SER A 14 45.23 0.96 21.26
C SER A 14 44.68 0.18 20.06
N LEU A 15 43.38 -0.14 20.03
CA LEU A 15 42.78 -0.96 18.97
C LEU A 15 42.01 -0.17 17.88
N PHE A 16 42.26 1.14 17.73
CA PHE A 16 41.49 1.97 16.80
C PHE A 16 42.30 2.82 15.82
N LEU A 17 43.59 2.60 15.66
CA LEU A 17 44.35 3.34 14.67
C LEU A 17 45.37 2.46 13.95
N VAL A 18 45.33 2.58 12.62
CA VAL A 18 46.33 2.22 11.60
C VAL A 18 46.08 0.90 10.87
N GLY A 19 45.82 1.03 9.56
CA GLY A 19 46.00 -0.08 8.63
C GLY A 19 45.40 0.06 7.23
N CYS A 20 45.37 1.24 6.61
CA CYS A 20 45.15 1.33 5.16
C CYS A 20 46.49 1.02 4.47
N ALA A 21 46.59 -0.14 3.81
CA ALA A 21 47.66 -0.47 2.87
C ALA A 21 47.06 -1.29 1.70
N PRO A 22 47.52 -1.09 0.46
CA PRO A 22 46.91 -1.69 -0.72
C PRO A 22 47.28 -3.16 -0.82
N SER A 23 46.29 -4.04 -0.70
CA SER A 23 46.46 -5.47 -1.00
C SER A 23 46.06 -5.72 -2.45
N ALA A 24 46.93 -6.45 -3.16
CA ALA A 24 46.77 -6.85 -4.54
C ALA A 24 45.41 -7.52 -4.80
N ALA A 25 44.86 -7.26 -5.98
CA ALA A 25 43.60 -7.81 -6.45
C ALA A 25 43.59 -9.35 -6.37
N PRO A 26 42.62 -9.99 -5.70
CA PRO A 26 42.37 -11.39 -5.89
C PRO A 26 41.61 -11.60 -7.21
N ALA A 27 41.97 -12.66 -7.93
CA ALA A 27 41.34 -13.08 -9.18
C ALA A 27 39.81 -13.21 -9.05
N GLN A 28 39.09 -12.76 -10.08
CA GLN A 28 37.64 -12.93 -10.22
C GLN A 28 37.24 -14.41 -9.99
N PRO A 29 36.25 -14.69 -9.13
CA PRO A 29 35.57 -15.97 -9.14
C PRO A 29 34.84 -16.11 -10.47
N THR A 30 35.12 -17.21 -11.17
CA THR A 30 34.35 -17.65 -12.34
C THR A 30 32.88 -17.75 -11.95
N GLU A 31 32.02 -16.95 -12.58
CA GLU A 31 30.57 -17.07 -12.46
C GLU A 31 30.17 -18.47 -12.93
N THR A 32 29.87 -19.34 -11.97
CA THR A 32 29.09 -20.53 -12.25
C THR A 32 27.70 -20.05 -12.59
N GLU A 33 27.30 -20.28 -13.84
CA GLU A 33 25.96 -20.03 -14.39
C GLU A 33 24.91 -20.64 -13.45
N ALA A 34 24.36 -19.79 -12.58
CA ALA A 34 23.23 -20.13 -11.76
C ALA A 34 22.05 -20.37 -12.71
N ALA A 35 21.52 -21.59 -12.68
CA ALA A 35 20.32 -21.96 -13.41
C ALA A 35 19.26 -20.86 -13.24
N SER A 36 18.84 -20.30 -14.38
CA SER A 36 17.77 -19.31 -14.47
C SER A 36 16.57 -19.80 -13.63
N PRO A 37 16.12 -19.06 -12.61
CA PRO A 37 14.93 -19.46 -11.89
C PRO A 37 13.78 -19.38 -12.88
N ALA A 38 13.21 -20.54 -13.21
CA ALA A 38 12.01 -20.65 -14.01
C ALA A 38 11.01 -19.62 -13.47
N THR A 39 10.65 -18.65 -14.31
CA THR A 39 9.76 -17.57 -13.94
C THR A 39 8.38 -18.19 -13.81
N VAL A 40 8.00 -18.58 -12.59
CA VAL A 40 6.62 -18.98 -12.30
C VAL A 40 5.77 -17.73 -12.42
N THR A 41 5.18 -17.51 -13.58
CA THR A 41 4.14 -16.50 -13.78
C THR A 41 2.90 -16.99 -13.06
N VAL A 42 2.75 -16.59 -11.79
CA VAL A 42 1.50 -16.74 -11.05
C VAL A 42 0.54 -15.70 -11.62
N GLU A 43 -0.54 -16.18 -12.24
CA GLU A 43 -1.63 -15.30 -12.67
C GLU A 43 -2.26 -14.65 -11.43
N LYS A 44 -2.18 -13.33 -11.36
CA LYS A 44 -2.69 -12.56 -10.22
C LYS A 44 -4.19 -12.37 -10.40
N THR A 45 -4.97 -13.19 -9.72
CA THR A 45 -6.44 -13.12 -9.75
C THR A 45 -6.94 -11.88 -9.03
N LYS A 46 -7.67 -11.01 -9.74
CA LYS A 46 -8.39 -9.88 -9.16
C LYS A 46 -9.75 -10.37 -8.63
N GLY A 47 -10.08 -10.03 -7.39
CA GLY A 47 -11.34 -10.39 -6.76
C GLY A 47 -12.55 -9.72 -7.42
N GLU A 48 -13.75 -10.12 -7.01
CA GLU A 48 -14.97 -9.41 -7.41
C GLU A 48 -14.97 -8.00 -6.80
N ILE A 49 -15.22 -7.00 -7.65
CA ILE A 49 -15.29 -5.58 -7.26
C ILE A 49 -16.72 -5.06 -7.40
N ILE A 50 -17.00 -3.95 -6.72
CA ILE A 50 -18.23 -3.18 -6.91
C ILE A 50 -18.06 -2.34 -8.18
N SER A 51 -19.10 -2.28 -9.01
CA SER A 51 -19.14 -1.38 -10.18
C SER A 51 -19.48 0.03 -9.70
N ALA A 52 -18.66 1.00 -10.08
CA ALA A 52 -18.85 2.40 -9.74
C ALA A 52 -19.54 3.17 -10.87
N GLU A 53 -20.29 4.22 -10.52
CA GLU A 53 -20.59 5.32 -11.41
C GLU A 53 -19.46 6.35 -11.26
N ASP A 54 -18.77 6.64 -12.35
CA ASP A 54 -17.60 7.51 -12.33
C ASP A 54 -18.03 8.99 -12.28
N ALA A 55 -17.68 9.66 -11.18
CA ALA A 55 -17.98 11.06 -10.95
C ALA A 55 -16.89 12.02 -11.45
N ASP A 56 -15.69 11.54 -11.78
CA ASP A 56 -14.57 12.34 -12.29
C ASP A 56 -13.67 11.50 -13.21
N GLU A 57 -13.96 11.54 -14.52
CA GLU A 57 -13.30 10.75 -15.58
C GLU A 57 -11.76 10.76 -15.53
N TYR A 58 -11.17 11.85 -15.03
CA TYR A 58 -9.72 12.05 -15.00
C TYR A 58 -9.13 12.03 -13.58
N GLY A 59 -9.98 11.94 -12.56
CA GLY A 59 -9.60 11.94 -11.15
C GLY A 59 -9.81 10.57 -10.50
N GLY A 60 -9.67 10.53 -9.18
CA GLY A 60 -9.88 9.30 -8.43
C GLY A 60 -8.77 8.25 -8.62
N ALA A 61 -8.89 7.16 -7.87
CA ALA A 61 -7.95 6.03 -7.97
C ALA A 61 -8.34 5.09 -9.11
N ASP A 62 -9.62 5.06 -9.46
CA ASP A 62 -10.17 4.23 -10.52
C ASP A 62 -9.70 4.65 -11.92
N ALA A 63 -9.44 5.95 -12.18
CA ALA A 63 -8.86 6.41 -13.45
C ALA A 63 -7.49 5.77 -13.75
N TYR A 64 -6.71 5.41 -12.72
CA TYR A 64 -5.47 4.65 -12.92
C TYR A 64 -5.74 3.17 -13.25
N ALA A 65 -6.89 2.62 -12.84
CA ALA A 65 -7.41 1.31 -13.23
C ALA A 65 -6.40 0.14 -13.11
N CYS A 66 -5.50 0.17 -12.12
CA CYS A 66 -4.42 -0.81 -11.96
C CYS A 66 -3.38 -0.82 -13.12
N ALA A 67 -3.24 0.26 -13.89
CA ALA A 67 -2.32 0.37 -15.03
C ALA A 67 -0.84 0.18 -14.66
N GLY A 68 -0.49 0.32 -13.39
CA GLY A 68 0.85 0.09 -12.84
C GLY A 68 1.13 -1.36 -12.43
N ASP A 69 0.15 -2.26 -12.53
CA ASP A 69 0.31 -3.64 -12.10
C ASP A 69 1.34 -4.38 -12.96
N ASN A 70 2.40 -4.85 -12.30
CA ASN A 70 3.39 -5.71 -12.94
C ASN A 70 3.02 -7.17 -12.69
N ALA A 71 2.51 -7.85 -13.72
CA ALA A 71 2.14 -9.26 -13.66
C ALA A 71 3.30 -10.18 -13.24
N ALA A 72 4.55 -9.85 -13.60
CA ALA A 72 5.75 -10.60 -13.25
C ALA A 72 6.36 -10.21 -11.90
N SER A 73 5.79 -9.22 -11.18
CA SER A 73 6.35 -8.77 -9.90
C SER A 73 6.25 -9.87 -8.84
N ARG A 74 7.41 -10.25 -8.30
CA ARG A 74 7.54 -11.19 -7.17
C ARG A 74 7.14 -10.58 -5.82
N TYR A 75 7.12 -9.25 -5.72
CA TYR A 75 6.93 -8.53 -4.45
C TYR A 75 5.55 -7.89 -4.34
N TYR A 76 4.99 -7.44 -5.45
CA TYR A 76 3.68 -6.76 -5.49
C TYR A 76 2.67 -7.71 -6.12
N VAL A 77 2.14 -8.62 -5.30
CA VAL A 77 1.04 -9.51 -5.69
C VAL A 77 -0.30 -8.80 -5.50
N ASN A 78 -1.35 -9.21 -6.22
CA ASN A 78 -2.72 -8.74 -6.06
C ASN A 78 -3.55 -9.88 -5.47
N PRO A 79 -3.63 -10.01 -4.14
CA PRO A 79 -4.35 -11.12 -3.53
C PRO A 79 -5.86 -10.98 -3.75
N ASP A 80 -6.54 -12.10 -4.02
CA ASP A 80 -8.00 -12.14 -4.11
C ASP A 80 -8.63 -12.19 -2.71
N PHE A 81 -8.74 -11.02 -2.06
CA PHE A 81 -9.34 -10.90 -0.72
C PHE A 81 -10.82 -11.30 -0.68
N PHE A 82 -11.53 -11.20 -1.81
CA PHE A 82 -12.94 -11.58 -1.89
C PHE A 82 -13.12 -13.09 -1.64
N ARG A 83 -12.23 -13.92 -2.20
CA ARG A 83 -12.29 -15.39 -2.04
C ARG A 83 -11.48 -15.93 -0.86
N MET A 84 -10.63 -15.10 -0.23
CA MET A 84 -9.87 -15.51 0.94
C MET A 84 -10.74 -15.84 2.14
N LYS A 85 -10.19 -16.70 3.00
CA LYS A 85 -10.80 -17.17 4.25
C LYS A 85 -9.91 -16.81 5.42
N SER A 86 -10.51 -16.65 6.59
CA SER A 86 -9.74 -16.48 7.83
C SER A 86 -8.96 -17.76 8.16
N ASP A 87 -7.81 -17.60 8.82
CA ASP A 87 -7.03 -18.69 9.39
C ASP A 87 -6.63 -18.38 10.84
N GLY A 88 -5.74 -19.19 11.42
CA GLY A 88 -5.31 -19.03 12.83
C GLY A 88 -4.49 -17.76 13.11
N THR A 89 -4.07 -17.03 12.07
CA THR A 89 -3.18 -15.86 12.15
C THR A 89 -3.73 -14.62 11.45
N LEU A 90 -4.59 -14.80 10.46
CA LEU A 90 -5.18 -13.73 9.65
C LEU A 90 -6.70 -13.82 9.69
N THR A 91 -7.33 -12.76 10.17
CA THR A 91 -8.79 -12.60 10.10
C THR A 91 -9.14 -11.80 8.85
N ILE A 92 -10.04 -12.35 8.03
CA ILE A 92 -10.53 -11.76 6.78
C ILE A 92 -12.05 -11.56 6.89
N ILE A 93 -12.52 -10.41 6.38
CA ILE A 93 -13.94 -10.22 6.09
C ILE A 93 -14.23 -10.94 4.78
N GLU A 94 -14.76 -12.16 4.88
CA GLU A 94 -14.97 -13.02 3.72
C GLU A 94 -16.03 -12.45 2.78
N GLY A 95 -15.82 -12.55 1.46
CA GLY A 95 -16.79 -12.05 0.47
C GLY A 95 -16.93 -10.53 0.44
N PHE A 96 -15.97 -9.79 1.00
CA PHE A 96 -15.95 -8.32 0.94
C PHE A 96 -15.53 -7.85 -0.45
N LYS A 97 -16.40 -7.08 -1.12
CA LYS A 97 -16.13 -6.51 -2.44
C LYS A 97 -15.47 -5.14 -2.27
N THR A 98 -14.42 -4.89 -3.03
CA THR A 98 -13.72 -3.60 -3.02
C THR A 98 -14.17 -2.70 -4.16
N MET A 99 -13.89 -1.41 -4.02
CA MET A 99 -14.13 -0.38 -5.03
C MET A 99 -12.98 0.64 -4.97
N GLN A 100 -12.55 1.14 -6.12
CA GLN A 100 -11.67 2.31 -6.17
C GLN A 100 -12.53 3.57 -6.20
N GLN A 101 -12.13 4.60 -5.45
CA GLN A 101 -12.84 5.89 -5.43
C GLN A 101 -12.78 6.55 -6.80
N THR A 102 -13.87 7.20 -7.19
CA THR A 102 -14.00 7.88 -8.49
C THR A 102 -13.69 9.36 -8.45
N THR A 103 -13.30 9.92 -7.29
CA THR A 103 -12.86 11.32 -7.16
C THR A 103 -11.66 11.41 -6.22
N GLU A 104 -10.95 12.52 -6.18
CA GLU A 104 -9.80 12.70 -5.27
C GLU A 104 -10.19 12.88 -3.80
N TRP A 105 -11.45 13.21 -3.50
CA TRP A 105 -11.90 13.67 -2.18
C TRP A 105 -12.90 12.72 -1.49
N SER A 106 -13.35 11.66 -2.16
CA SER A 106 -14.44 10.77 -1.72
C SER A 106 -14.00 9.49 -1.00
N CYS A 107 -12.74 9.40 -0.55
CA CYS A 107 -12.15 8.19 0.05
C CYS A 107 -12.97 7.62 1.22
N GLY A 108 -13.51 8.49 2.07
CA GLY A 108 -14.37 8.11 3.19
C GLY A 108 -15.72 7.56 2.73
N ASN A 109 -16.28 8.12 1.66
CA ASN A 109 -17.58 7.73 1.11
C ASN A 109 -17.49 6.34 0.50
N VAL A 110 -16.45 6.06 -0.30
CA VAL A 110 -16.20 4.73 -0.88
C VAL A 110 -15.93 3.69 0.20
N SER A 111 -15.21 4.07 1.26
CA SER A 111 -15.00 3.19 2.41
C SER A 111 -16.32 2.79 3.07
N ALA A 112 -17.22 3.74 3.29
CA ALA A 112 -18.55 3.49 3.82
C ALA A 112 -19.41 2.67 2.83
N LEU A 113 -19.34 2.97 1.54
CA LEU A 113 -20.05 2.27 0.46
C LEU A 113 -19.69 0.78 0.43
N MET A 114 -18.41 0.43 0.50
CA MET A 114 -17.97 -0.97 0.52
C MET A 114 -18.56 -1.74 1.73
N VAL A 115 -18.61 -1.09 2.90
CA VAL A 115 -19.22 -1.68 4.10
C VAL A 115 -20.72 -1.87 3.93
N LEU A 116 -21.42 -0.85 3.43
CA LEU A 116 -22.86 -0.91 3.14
C LEU A 116 -23.19 -2.02 2.15
N ASN A 117 -22.41 -2.12 1.07
CA ASN A 117 -22.55 -3.17 0.07
C ASN A 117 -22.39 -4.56 0.69
N HIS A 118 -21.41 -4.75 1.57
CA HIS A 118 -21.20 -6.02 2.28
C HIS A 118 -22.40 -6.42 3.16
N PHE A 119 -23.13 -5.44 3.73
CA PHE A 119 -24.36 -5.67 4.48
C PHE A 119 -25.63 -5.70 3.61
N GLY A 120 -25.50 -5.77 2.28
CA GLY A 120 -26.62 -5.91 1.34
C GLY A 120 -27.30 -4.60 0.95
N LYS A 121 -26.68 -3.45 1.23
CA LYS A 121 -27.11 -2.12 0.75
C LYS A 121 -26.27 -1.73 -0.46
N ALA A 122 -26.64 -2.24 -1.62
CA ALA A 122 -25.89 -2.11 -2.87
C ALA A 122 -26.50 -1.10 -3.86
N ASP A 123 -27.58 -0.44 -3.48
CA ASP A 123 -28.37 0.51 -4.27
C ASP A 123 -28.01 1.97 -3.97
N ILE A 124 -26.80 2.23 -3.48
CA ILE A 124 -26.32 3.55 -3.08
C ILE A 124 -25.03 3.86 -3.84
N THR A 125 -24.96 5.02 -4.47
CA THR A 125 -23.76 5.47 -5.18
C THR A 125 -22.78 6.21 -4.27
N GLU A 126 -21.53 6.32 -4.73
CA GLU A 126 -20.48 7.09 -4.06
C GLU A 126 -20.87 8.57 -3.89
N TYR A 127 -21.51 9.15 -4.91
CA TYR A 127 -21.97 10.53 -4.90
C TYR A 127 -23.17 10.74 -3.97
N GLU A 128 -24.14 9.81 -3.95
CA GLU A 128 -25.27 9.88 -3.02
C GLU A 128 -24.80 9.87 -1.56
N LEU A 129 -23.80 9.04 -1.23
CA LEU A 129 -23.16 9.07 0.09
C LEU A 129 -22.43 10.39 0.35
N ALA A 130 -21.77 10.95 -0.67
CA ALA A 130 -21.11 12.25 -0.56
C ALA A 130 -22.09 13.36 -0.18
N VAL A 131 -23.26 13.39 -0.83
CA VAL A 131 -24.34 14.33 -0.52
C VAL A 131 -24.84 14.11 0.91
N ALA A 132 -25.12 12.86 1.29
CA ALA A 132 -25.64 12.54 2.61
C ALA A 132 -24.64 12.88 3.75
N MET A 133 -23.34 12.79 3.48
CA MET A 133 -22.28 13.04 4.44
C MET A 133 -21.78 14.49 4.43
N GLY A 134 -22.21 15.32 3.48
CA GLY A 134 -21.66 16.67 3.28
C GLY A 134 -20.17 16.66 2.91
N SER A 135 -19.71 15.59 2.26
CA SER A 135 -18.29 15.37 1.98
C SER A 135 -17.77 16.40 0.98
N HIS A 136 -16.65 17.04 1.33
CA HIS A 136 -16.00 18.05 0.48
C HIS A 136 -16.97 19.12 -0.05
N THR A 137 -17.95 19.50 0.78
CA THR A 137 -18.99 20.47 0.46
C THR A 137 -18.70 21.77 1.18
N ASP A 138 -18.78 22.88 0.46
CA ASP A 138 -18.57 24.19 1.05
C ASP A 138 -19.65 24.52 2.09
N GLN A 139 -19.27 25.16 3.19
CA GLN A 139 -20.17 25.48 4.29
C GLN A 139 -20.64 26.93 4.26
N ASP A 140 -19.95 27.80 3.53
CA ASP A 140 -20.29 29.22 3.41
C ASP A 140 -21.01 29.57 2.10
N VAL A 141 -21.07 28.64 1.14
CA VAL A 141 -21.81 28.77 -0.11
C VAL A 141 -23.18 28.07 0.01
N PRO A 142 -24.29 28.79 -0.15
CA PRO A 142 -25.62 28.18 -0.22
C PRO A 142 -25.71 27.19 -1.38
N ASP A 143 -26.37 26.05 -1.15
CA ASP A 143 -26.58 24.99 -2.14
C ASP A 143 -25.29 24.39 -2.72
N ALA A 144 -24.18 24.50 -1.97
CA ALA A 144 -22.93 23.82 -2.30
C ALA A 144 -23.13 22.30 -2.42
N VAL A 145 -22.35 21.70 -3.31
CA VAL A 145 -22.41 20.27 -3.64
C VAL A 145 -21.10 19.58 -3.27
N PRO A 146 -21.08 18.25 -3.14
CA PRO A 146 -19.84 17.52 -2.95
C PRO A 146 -18.83 17.83 -4.04
N GLY A 147 -17.57 18.01 -3.65
CA GLY A 147 -16.50 18.41 -4.58
C GLY A 147 -16.31 19.93 -4.70
N SER A 148 -17.17 20.76 -4.09
CA SER A 148 -17.10 22.22 -4.23
C SER A 148 -16.25 22.94 -3.19
N ALA A 149 -15.82 22.27 -2.12
CA ALA A 149 -15.10 22.93 -1.03
C ALA A 149 -13.80 23.59 -1.53
N ASN A 150 -13.67 24.89 -1.29
CA ASN A 150 -12.52 25.69 -1.74
C ASN A 150 -11.71 26.29 -0.57
N SER A 151 -12.15 26.06 0.66
CA SER A 151 -11.55 26.61 1.88
C SER A 151 -11.18 25.49 2.86
N PRO A 152 -10.06 25.60 3.59
CA PRO A 152 -9.76 24.67 4.66
C PRO A 152 -10.82 24.83 5.76
N GLY A 153 -11.49 23.74 6.12
CA GLY A 153 -12.54 23.70 7.14
C GLY A 153 -12.04 23.91 8.57
#